data_AF-A0A920IJH4-F1
#
_entry.id   AF-A0A920IJH4-F1
#
_cell.length_a   1.000
_cell.length_b   1.000
_cell.length_c   1.000
_cell.angle_alpha   90.00
_cell.angle_beta   90.00
_cell.angle_gamma   90.00
#
_symmetry.space_group_name_H-M   'P 1'
#
loop_
_entity.id
_entity.type
_entity.pdbx_description
1 polymer ?
#
loop_
_entity_poly.entity_id
_entity_poly.type
_entity_poly.pdbx_seq_one_letter_code
_entity_poly.pdbx_strand_id
1 'polypeptide(L)' 'MPNDNLLSITPIDGRYESQTKSLSNYFSEFALIKTRVEVEIKWLLLISNNKSLNLFLKFH' A
#
# COMPACT_ATOMS: atom_id res chain seq x y z
N MET A 1 -17.63 -2.70 18.44
CA MET A 1 -17.85 -3.99 17.74
C MET A 1 -17.40 -5.10 18.69
N PRO A 2 -18.03 -6.28 18.70
CA PRO A 2 -17.62 -7.36 19.59
C PRO A 2 -16.15 -7.70 19.31
N ASN A 3 -15.38 -7.95 20.37
CA ASN A 3 -13.92 -8.04 20.41
C ASN A 3 -13.27 -8.60 19.12
N ASP A 4 -12.81 -7.72 18.23
CA ASP A 4 -12.30 -8.05 16.89
C ASP A 4 -11.10 -9.04 16.96
N ASN A 5 -10.37 -9.05 18.08
CA ASN A 5 -9.30 -10.01 18.35
C ASN A 5 -9.76 -11.48 18.39
N LEU A 6 -10.99 -11.77 18.81
CA LEU A 6 -11.50 -13.15 18.83
C LEU A 6 -11.91 -13.64 17.44
N LEU A 7 -12.14 -12.70 16.50
CA LEU A 7 -12.52 -12.98 15.11
C LEU A 7 -11.31 -13.00 14.17
N SER A 8 -10.12 -12.64 14.67
CA SER A 8 -8.87 -12.71 13.91
C SER A 8 -8.59 -14.13 13.42
N ILE A 9 -8.23 -14.26 12.15
CA ILE A 9 -7.90 -15.56 11.54
C ILE A 9 -6.53 -16.05 12.02
N THR A 10 -5.61 -15.13 12.32
CA THR A 10 -4.27 -15.45 12.80
C THR A 10 -4.05 -14.90 14.21
N PRO A 11 -3.23 -15.57 15.04
CA PRO A 11 -2.89 -15.06 16.38
C PRO A 11 -2.09 -13.76 16.31
N ILE A 12 -1.43 -13.46 15.18
CA ILE A 12 -0.67 -12.22 14.95
C ILE A 12 -1.62 -11.02 14.86
N ASP A 13 -2.76 -11.18 14.19
CA ASP A 13 -3.76 -10.13 13.97
C ASP A 13 -4.76 -10.00 15.13
N GLY A 14 -4.66 -10.85 16.16
CA GLY A 14 -5.52 -10.80 17.34
C GLY A 14 -4.77 -10.89 18.65
N ARG A 15 -4.41 -12.12 19.07
CA ARG A 15 -3.73 -12.36 20.36
C ARG A 15 -2.47 -11.51 20.53
N TYR A 16 -1.73 -11.27 19.45
CA TYR A 16 -0.48 -10.53 19.45
C TYR A 16 -0.56 -9.17 18.76
N GLU A 17 -1.77 -8.67 18.49
CA GLU A 17 -1.98 -7.40 17.77
C GLU A 17 -1.24 -6.24 18.47
N SER A 18 -1.28 -6.20 19.81
CA SER A 18 -0.58 -5.17 20.59
C SER A 18 0.94 -5.16 20.39
N GLN A 19 1.55 -6.32 20.16
CA GLN A 19 2.98 -6.48 19.93
C GLN A 19 3.36 -6.21 18.46
N THR A 20 2.42 -6.42 17.54
CA THR A 20 2.64 -6.28 16.08
C THR A 20 2.06 -4.98 15.50
N LYS A 21 1.43 -4.15 16.33
CA LYS A 21 0.79 -2.88 15.94
C LYS A 21 1.71 -1.91 15.18
N SER A 22 3.01 -1.90 15.48
CA SER A 22 3.97 -1.08 14.73
C SER A 22 4.27 -1.64 13.34
N LEU A 23 4.20 -2.96 13.16
CA LEU A 23 4.45 -3.66 11.90
C LEU A 23 3.24 -3.57 10.95
N SER A 24 2.01 -3.44 11.46
CA SER A 24 0.81 -3.35 10.62
C SER A 24 0.86 -2.15 9.66
N ASN A 25 1.53 -1.07 10.02
CA ASN A 25 1.75 0.09 9.15
C ASN A 25 2.62 -0.19 7.91
N TYR A 26 3.31 -1.34 7.87
CA TYR A 26 4.20 -1.72 6.77
C TYR A 26 3.79 -3.05 6.10
N PHE A 27 3.25 -3.98 6.87
CA PHE A 27 2.96 -5.36 6.40
C PHE A 27 1.47 -5.70 6.33
N SER A 28 0.57 -4.75 6.59
CA SER A 28 -0.86 -4.96 6.31
C SER A 28 -1.16 -4.82 4.81
N GLU A 29 -2.31 -5.35 4.39
CA GLU A 29 -2.83 -5.13 3.04
C GLU A 29 -3.01 -3.63 2.74
N PHE A 30 -3.45 -2.85 3.72
CA PHE A 30 -3.53 -1.39 3.61
C PHE A 30 -2.16 -0.76 3.33
N ALA A 31 -1.13 -1.16 4.08
CA ALA A 31 0.23 -0.66 3.89
C ALA A 31 0.76 -1.02 2.50
N LEU A 32 0.53 -2.27 2.06
CA LEU A 32 0.89 -2.72 0.72
C LEU A 32 0.22 -1.88 -0.37
N ILE A 33 -1.09 -1.68 -0.29
CA ILE A 33 -1.85 -0.87 -1.26
C ILE A 33 -1.35 0.58 -1.26
N LYS A 34 -1.18 1.18 -0.08
CA LYS A 34 -0.65 2.54 0.07
C LYS A 34 0.72 2.69 -0.60
N THR A 35 1.66 1.79 -0.31
CA THR A 35 3.00 1.84 -0.91
C THR A 35 2.95 1.64 -2.43
N ARG A 36 2.08 0.78 -2.94
CA ARG A 36 1.89 0.61 -4.39
C ARG A 36 1.42 1.90 -5.06
N VAL A 37 0.37 2.54 -4.52
CA VAL A 37 -0.16 3.81 -5.02
C VAL A 37 0.92 4.90 -5.02
N GLU A 38 1.72 5.00 -3.95
CA GLU A 38 2.84 5.95 -3.87
C GLU A 38 3.88 5.72 -4.97
N VAL A 39 4.24 4.46 -5.24
CA VAL A 39 5.20 4.10 -6.31
C VAL A 39 4.62 4.42 -7.69
N GLU A 40 3.34 4.08 -7.94
CA GLU A 40 2.67 4.33 -9.20
C GLU A 40 2.58 5.84 -9.52
N ILE A 41 2.27 6.68 -8.52
CA ILE A 41 2.26 8.14 -8.67
C ILE A 41 3.68 8.66 -8.98
N LYS A 42 4.70 8.22 -8.23
CA LYS A 42 6.09 8.62 -8.48
C LYS A 42 6.56 8.21 -9.88
N TRP A 43 6.16 7.01 -10.31
CA TRP A 43 6.46 6.50 -11.65
C TRP A 43 5.78 7.34 -12.74
N LEU A 44 4.51 7.68 -12.55
CA LEU A 44 3.77 8.54 -13.47
C LEU A 44 4.41 9.93 -13.58
N LEU A 45 4.79 10.53 -12.45
CA LEU A 45 5.49 11.81 -12.42
C LEU A 45 6.85 11.74 -13.12
N LEU A 46 7.61 10.65 -12.92
CA LEU A 46 8.90 10.43 -13.58
C LEU A 46 8.74 10.37 -15.10
N ILE A 47 7.76 9.62 -15.59
CA ILE A 47 7.49 9.52 -17.03
C ILE A 47 7.01 10.87 -17.58
N SER A 48 6.09 11.54 -16.89
CA SER A 48 5.55 12.83 -17.31
C SER A 48 6.62 13.92 -17.42
N ASN A 49 7.62 13.91 -16.53
CA ASN A 49 8.72 14.88 -16.55
C ASN A 49 9.84 14.52 -17.53
N ASN A 50 9.84 13.30 -18.07
CA ASN A 50 10.83 12.88 -19.03
C ASN A 50 10.45 13.37 -20.44
N LYS A 51 11.04 14.50 -20.87
CA LYS A 51 10.83 15.11 -22.19
C LYS A 51 11.03 14.17 -23.38
N SER A 52 11.81 13.09 -23.23
CA SER A 52 12.03 12.10 -24.30
C SER A 52 10.90 11.07 -24.40
N LEU A 53 10.16 10.84 -23.31
CA LEU A 53 9.05 9.90 -23.24
C LEU A 53 7.74 10.64 -23.51
N ASN A 54 7.51 10.98 -24.77
CA ASN A 54 6.22 11.51 -25.26
C ASN A 54 5.18 10.38 -25.37
N LEU A 55 4.86 9.72 -24.24
CA LEU A 55 3.92 8.61 -24.23
C LEU A 55 2.48 9.05 -24.52
N PHE A 56 2.16 10.34 -24.31
CA PHE A 56 0.84 10.92 -24.53
C PHE A 56 0.64 11.65 -25.87
N LEU A 57 1.67 11.82 -26.71
CA LEU A 57 1.57 12.54 -27.99
C LEU A 57 1.42 11.63 -29.22
N LYS A 58 1.01 10.36 -29.04
CA LYS A 58 0.72 9.43 -30.16
C LYS A 58 -0.71 8.90 -30.16
N PHE A 59 -1.68 9.74 -29.80
CA PHE A 59 -3.06 9.53 -30.22
C PHE A 59 -3.30 10.44 -31.43
N HIS A 60 -2.93 9.94 -32.61
CA HIS A 60 -3.40 10.43 -33.90
C HIS A 60 -4.33 9.35 -34.49
#